data_AF-A0A649V082-F1
#
_entry.id   AF-A0A649V082-F1
#
_cell.length_a   1.000
_cell.length_b   1.000
_cell.length_c   1.000
_cell.angle_alpha   90.00
_cell.angle_beta   90.00
_cell.angle_gamma   90.00
#
_symmetry.space_group_name_H-M   'P 1'
#
loop_
_entity.id
_entity.type
_entity.pdbx_description
1 polymer ?
#
loop_
_entity_poly.entity_id
_entity_poly.type
_entity_poly.pdbx_seq_one_letter_code
_entity_poly.pdbx_strand_id
1 'polypeptide(L)'
;LFITKLNKDGGIVDDTVVTNGGEYLYQVVNGATKLTDMDYFDDLLATFRRKGKDVHYEYLQDRALIAVQGKGAHELLQKFISIDLSQLSFMNSTKSQVRGFNKVRVSRCGYTGEDGFELSIPEKDAYKL
;
A
#
# COMPACT_ATOMS: atom_id res chain seq x y z
N LEU A 1 -0.93 4.77 -7.75
CA LEU A 1 -0.58 6.19 -7.97
C LEU A 1 0.42 6.63 -6.92
N PHE A 2 1.50 7.29 -7.33
CA PHE A 2 2.41 7.97 -6.41
C PHE A 2 1.98 9.43 -6.34
N ILE A 3 1.73 9.94 -5.14
CA ILE A 3 1.20 11.29 -4.94
C ILE A 3 1.90 12.00 -3.80
N THR A 4 1.86 13.32 -3.82
CA THR A 4 2.38 14.18 -2.76
C THR A 4 1.23 14.82 -2.00
N LYS A 5 1.27 14.75 -0.66
CA LYS A 5 0.35 15.47 0.22
C LYS A 5 0.89 16.87 0.46
N LEU A 6 0.01 17.86 0.37
CA LEU A 6 0.36 19.27 0.52
C LEU A 6 -0.36 19.87 1.73
N ASN A 7 0.30 20.81 2.40
CA ASN A 7 -0.36 21.69 3.35
C ASN A 7 -1.10 22.82 2.60
N LYS A 8 -1.83 23.66 3.34
CA LYS A 8 -2.62 24.78 2.79
C LYS A 8 -1.80 25.83 2.02
N ASP A 9 -0.50 25.91 2.28
CA ASP A 9 0.42 26.87 1.67
C ASP A 9 1.18 26.25 0.47
N GLY A 10 0.84 25.00 0.10
CA GLY A 10 1.46 24.27 -1.01
C GLY A 10 2.77 23.58 -0.66
N GLY A 11 3.19 23.59 0.61
CA GLY A 11 4.36 22.86 1.08
C GLY A 11 4.11 21.36 1.13
N ILE A 12 5.12 20.57 0.74
CA ILE A 12 5.06 19.11 0.79
C ILE A 12 5.08 18.65 2.24
N VAL A 13 4.04 17.90 2.63
CA VAL A 13 3.98 17.22 3.93
C VAL A 13 4.74 15.91 3.83
N ASP A 14 4.36 15.07 2.87
CA ASP A 14 5.00 13.78 2.60
C ASP A 14 4.49 13.20 1.27
N ASP A 15 5.19 12.22 0.73
CA ASP A 15 4.76 11.41 -0.41
C ASP A 15 4.11 10.08 0.02
N THR A 16 3.35 9.46 -0.87
CA THR A 16 2.62 8.23 -0.56
C THR A 16 2.18 7.49 -1.83
N VAL A 17 1.98 6.18 -1.70
CA VAL A 17 1.39 5.36 -2.75
C VAL A 17 -0.07 5.08 -2.42
N VAL A 18 -0.96 5.44 -3.35
CA VAL A 18 -2.40 5.16 -3.28
C VAL A 18 -2.80 4.21 -4.40
N THR A 19 -3.50 3.14 -4.08
CA THR A 19 -4.10 2.22 -5.05
C THR A 19 -5.61 2.14 -4.87
N ASN A 20 -6.32 1.90 -5.97
CA ASN A 20 -7.77 1.66 -5.93
C ASN A 20 -8.04 0.27 -5.35
N GLY A 21 -8.76 0.21 -4.23
CA GLY A 21 -9.18 -1.01 -3.56
C GLY A 21 -10.58 -1.52 -3.95
N GLY A 22 -11.23 -0.88 -4.93
CA GLY A 22 -12.63 -1.06 -5.28
C GLY A 22 -13.48 -0.01 -4.57
N GLU A 23 -14.08 -0.42 -3.45
CA GLU A 23 -14.94 0.45 -2.61
C GLU A 23 -14.16 1.45 -1.75
N TYR A 24 -12.82 1.37 -1.75
CA TYR A 24 -11.96 2.18 -0.89
C TYR A 24 -10.63 2.49 -1.55
N LEU A 25 -9.91 3.48 -1.02
CA LEU A 25 -8.52 3.74 -1.38
C LEU A 25 -7.60 3.02 -0.40
N TYR A 26 -6.63 2.28 -0.92
CA TYR A 26 -5.57 1.67 -0.11
C TYR A 26 -4.31 2.53 -0.20
N GLN A 27 -3.72 2.85 0.94
CA GLN A 27 -2.60 3.77 1.03
C GLN A 27 -1.43 3.13 1.77
N VAL A 28 -0.23 3.32 1.24
CA VAL A 28 1.04 3.02 1.90
C VAL A 28 1.77 4.33 2.17
N VAL A 29 2.08 4.56 3.44
CA VAL A 29 2.78 5.77 3.93
C VAL A 29 4.20 5.44 4.32
N ASN A 30 5.05 6.46 4.40
CA ASN A 30 6.41 6.31 4.89
C ASN A 30 6.41 5.89 6.37
N GLY A 31 7.17 4.85 6.70
CA GLY A 31 7.18 4.28 8.06
C GLY A 31 7.69 5.26 9.12
N ALA A 32 8.60 6.17 8.74
CA ALA A 32 9.19 7.17 9.62
C ALA A 32 8.24 8.34 9.95
N THR A 33 7.33 8.67 9.05
CA THR A 33 6.40 9.81 9.15
C THR A 33 4.96 9.38 9.45
N LYS A 34 4.72 8.07 9.66
CA LYS A 34 3.38 7.50 9.82
C LYS A 34 2.51 8.20 10.88
N LEU A 35 3.10 8.68 11.98
CA LEU A 35 2.35 9.38 13.03
C LEU A 35 1.93 10.78 12.57
N THR A 36 2.86 11.53 11.97
CA THR A 36 2.57 12.82 11.33
C THR A 36 1.51 12.69 10.24
N ASP A 37 1.53 11.58 9.50
CA ASP A 37 0.51 11.28 8.50
C ASP A 37 -0.86 10.99 9.08
N MET A 38 -0.93 10.29 10.22
CA MET A 38 -2.19 10.06 10.93
C MET A 38 -2.79 11.40 11.40
N ASP A 39 -1.98 12.27 12.01
CA ASP A 39 -2.43 13.59 12.46
C ASP A 39 -2.94 14.44 11.27
N TYR A 40 -2.20 14.43 10.16
CA TYR A 40 -2.61 15.09 8.91
C TYR A 40 -3.97 14.60 8.41
N PHE A 41 -4.20 13.29 8.43
CA PHE A 41 -5.48 12.72 8.01
C PHE A 41 -6.60 13.03 9.01
N ASP A 42 -6.37 12.96 10.31
CA ASP A 42 -7.41 13.25 11.31
C ASP A 42 -7.98 14.67 11.13
N ASP A 43 -7.12 15.67 10.92
CA ASP A 43 -7.52 17.05 10.64
C ASP A 43 -8.33 17.18 9.34
N LEU A 44 -7.86 16.50 8.29
CA LEU A 44 -8.51 16.51 6.98
C LEU A 44 -9.89 15.84 7.03
N LEU A 45 -9.98 14.68 7.66
CA LEU A 45 -11.22 13.90 7.85
C LEU A 45 -12.23 14.69 8.68
N ALA A 46 -11.80 15.34 9.77
CA ALA A 46 -12.66 16.22 10.55
C ALA A 46 -13.23 17.36 9.70
N THR A 47 -12.44 17.92 8.79
CA THR A 47 -12.89 18.94 7.84
C THR A 47 -13.94 18.41 6.86
N PHE A 48 -13.75 17.22 6.31
CA PHE A 48 -14.75 16.60 5.42
C PHE A 48 -16.04 16.22 6.14
N ARG A 49 -15.94 15.68 7.37
CA ARG A 49 -17.09 15.33 8.20
C ARG A 49 -17.93 16.55 8.58
N ARG A 50 -17.29 17.68 8.93
CA ARG A 50 -18.00 18.97 9.14
C ARG A 50 -18.77 19.45 7.90
N LYS A 51 -18.36 19.04 6.70
CA LYS A 51 -19.06 19.31 5.44
C LYS A 51 -20.12 18.25 5.09
N GLY A 52 -20.49 17.39 6.05
CA GLY A 52 -21.49 16.35 5.88
C GLY A 52 -21.04 15.18 5.00
N LYS A 53 -19.73 14.97 4.85
CA LYS A 53 -19.19 13.81 4.10
C LYS A 53 -18.98 12.63 5.04
N ASP A 54 -19.40 11.45 4.60
CA ASP A 54 -19.17 10.19 5.28
C ASP A 54 -17.84 9.58 4.82
N VAL A 55 -16.80 9.78 5.61
CA VAL A 55 -15.43 9.39 5.24
C VAL A 55 -14.66 8.88 6.46
N HIS A 56 -13.99 7.75 6.28
CA HIS A 56 -13.28 7.03 7.32
C HIS A 56 -11.85 6.70 6.87
N TYR A 57 -10.98 6.58 7.85
CA TYR A 57 -9.61 6.14 7.69
C TYR A 57 -9.35 5.03 8.70
N GLU A 58 -8.80 3.93 8.22
CA GLU A 58 -8.46 2.77 9.03
C GLU A 58 -6.96 2.55 8.94
N TYR A 59 -6.28 2.66 10.09
CA TYR A 59 -4.88 2.31 10.18
C TYR A 59 -4.70 0.81 10.38
N LEU A 60 -4.07 0.15 9.42
CA LEU A 60 -3.78 -1.28 9.47
C LEU A 60 -2.51 -1.54 10.29
N GLN A 61 -2.69 -1.75 11.59
CA GLN A 61 -1.60 -1.96 12.56
C GLN A 61 -0.94 -3.34 12.47
N ASP A 62 -1.65 -4.35 11.96
CA ASP A 62 -1.27 -5.77 12.02
C ASP A 62 -0.61 -6.27 10.73
N ARG A 63 0.12 -5.39 10.03
CA ARG A 63 0.65 -5.65 8.68
C ARG A 63 2.16 -5.44 8.62
N ALA A 64 2.84 -6.39 7.99
CA ALA A 64 4.20 -6.24 7.49
C ALA A 64 4.18 -5.94 5.98
N LEU A 65 5.20 -5.23 5.50
CA LEU A 65 5.40 -4.94 4.08
C LEU A 65 6.73 -5.53 3.63
N ILE A 66 6.71 -6.44 2.67
CA ILE A 66 7.91 -7.09 2.12
C ILE A 66 8.05 -6.70 0.65
N ALA A 67 9.20 -6.16 0.29
CA ALA A 67 9.53 -5.81 -1.09
C ALA A 67 10.38 -6.92 -1.74
N VAL A 68 9.93 -7.44 -2.88
CA VAL A 68 10.67 -8.38 -3.72
C VAL A 68 10.99 -7.67 -5.04
N GLN A 69 12.25 -7.32 -5.25
CA GLN A 69 12.67 -6.38 -6.30
C GLN A 69 13.81 -6.97 -7.14
N GLY A 70 13.84 -6.64 -8.43
CA GLY A 70 14.88 -7.04 -9.37
C GLY A 70 14.34 -7.91 -10.51
N LYS A 71 15.19 -8.10 -11.53
CA LYS A 71 14.87 -8.85 -12.77
C LYS A 71 14.20 -10.23 -12.55
N GLY A 72 14.54 -10.94 -11.47
CA GLY A 72 13.98 -12.25 -11.14
C GLY A 72 12.74 -12.21 -10.22
N ALA A 73 12.28 -11.04 -9.79
CA ALA A 73 11.21 -10.89 -8.79
C ALA A 73 9.89 -11.51 -9.26
N HIS A 74 9.51 -11.26 -10.52
CA HIS A 74 8.31 -11.85 -11.13
C HIS A 74 8.36 -13.37 -11.11
N GLU A 75 9.40 -13.96 -11.70
CA GLU A 75 9.55 -15.42 -11.81
C GLU A 75 9.61 -16.10 -10.45
N LEU A 76 10.25 -15.47 -9.46
CA LEU A 76 10.32 -15.97 -8.09
C LEU A 76 8.95 -15.93 -7.43
N LEU A 77 8.29 -14.77 -7.42
CA LEU A 77 7.02 -14.58 -6.72
C LEU A 77 5.89 -15.40 -7.35
N GLN A 78 5.89 -15.55 -8.68
CA GLN A 78 4.88 -16.32 -9.41
C GLN A 78 4.75 -17.77 -8.92
N LYS A 79 5.84 -18.36 -8.39
CA LYS A 79 5.87 -19.74 -7.84
C LYS A 79 5.04 -19.89 -6.56
N PHE A 80 4.76 -18.78 -5.88
CA PHE A 80 4.16 -18.78 -4.56
C PHE A 80 2.77 -18.16 -4.52
N ILE A 81 2.30 -17.58 -5.63
CA ILE A 81 1.06 -16.84 -5.73
C ILE A 81 0.11 -17.49 -6.73
N SER A 82 -1.19 -17.44 -6.46
CA SER A 82 -2.21 -18.11 -7.27
C SER A 82 -2.67 -17.32 -8.51
N ILE A 83 -2.37 -16.03 -8.58
CA ILE A 83 -2.77 -15.17 -9.71
C ILE A 83 -1.64 -15.07 -10.73
N ASP A 84 -1.99 -14.79 -11.98
CA ASP A 84 -1.02 -14.43 -13.01
C ASP A 84 -0.51 -13.00 -12.79
N LEU A 85 0.75 -12.87 -12.35
CA LEU A 85 1.40 -11.59 -12.09
C LEU A 85 1.64 -10.79 -13.38
N SER A 86 1.60 -11.41 -14.56
CA SER A 86 1.74 -10.69 -15.82
C SER A 86 0.54 -9.77 -16.09
N GLN A 87 -0.62 -10.10 -15.52
CA GLN A 87 -1.83 -9.29 -15.60
C GLN A 87 -1.84 -8.14 -14.58
N LEU A 88 -0.95 -8.17 -13.59
CA LEU A 88 -0.79 -7.06 -12.64
C LEU A 88 0.20 -6.04 -13.23
N SER A 89 -0.34 -4.94 -13.74
CA SER A 89 0.48 -3.84 -14.29
C SER A 89 1.09 -2.96 -13.19
N PHE A 90 2.13 -2.22 -13.55
CA PHE A 90 2.85 -1.32 -12.65
C PHE A 90 1.90 -0.29 -11.99
N MET A 91 2.15 0.00 -10.71
CA MET A 91 1.35 0.88 -9.83
C MET A 91 -0.09 0.44 -9.59
N ASN A 92 -0.42 -0.81 -9.89
CA ASN A 92 -1.67 -1.46 -9.49
C ASN A 92 -1.44 -2.48 -8.37
N SER A 93 -2.53 -2.81 -7.69
CA SER A 93 -2.51 -3.82 -6.63
C SER A 93 -3.76 -4.68 -6.67
N THR A 94 -3.64 -5.90 -6.14
CA THR A 94 -4.74 -6.85 -6.03
C THR A 94 -4.65 -7.62 -4.71
N LYS A 95 -5.74 -8.27 -4.33
CA LYS A 95 -5.76 -9.21 -3.21
C LYS A 95 -5.51 -10.61 -3.76
N SER A 96 -4.63 -11.35 -3.11
CA SER A 96 -4.28 -12.71 -3.51
C SER A 96 -3.92 -13.57 -2.30
N GLN A 97 -3.63 -14.84 -2.58
CA GLN A 97 -3.03 -15.79 -1.65
C GLN A 97 -1.56 -15.99 -2.03
N VAL A 98 -0.67 -15.94 -1.04
CA VAL A 98 0.76 -16.25 -1.22
C VAL A 98 1.13 -17.36 -0.24
N ARG A 99 1.72 -18.47 -0.68
CA ARG A 99 2.12 -19.62 0.19
C ARG A 99 1.06 -20.06 1.23
N GLY A 100 -0.22 -19.99 0.90
CA GLY A 100 -1.29 -20.34 1.85
C GLY A 100 -1.83 -19.17 2.69
N PHE A 101 -1.16 -18.01 2.72
CA PHE A 101 -1.62 -16.81 3.42
C PHE A 101 -2.83 -16.21 2.71
N ASN A 102 -3.99 -16.34 3.34
CA ASN A 102 -5.23 -15.72 2.89
C ASN A 102 -5.20 -14.26 3.38
N LYS A 103 -5.41 -13.27 2.49
CA LYS A 103 -5.35 -11.81 2.75
C LYS A 103 -3.97 -11.15 2.54
N VAL A 104 -3.30 -11.48 1.44
CA VAL A 104 -2.13 -10.71 0.97
C VAL A 104 -2.60 -9.66 -0.03
N ARG A 105 -2.17 -8.40 0.17
CA ARG A 105 -2.27 -7.41 -0.91
C ARG A 105 -0.94 -7.39 -1.63
N VAL A 106 -0.99 -7.59 -2.94
CA VAL A 106 0.15 -7.64 -3.84
C VAL A 106 0.10 -6.42 -4.72
N SER A 107 1.11 -5.58 -4.61
CA SER A 107 1.26 -4.35 -5.41
C SER A 107 2.46 -4.53 -6.33
N ARG A 108 2.33 -4.19 -7.62
CA ARG A 108 3.49 -4.15 -8.52
C ARG A 108 4.07 -2.75 -8.52
N CYS A 109 4.99 -2.51 -7.59
CA CYS A 109 5.68 -1.25 -7.39
C CYS A 109 7.02 -1.51 -6.69
N GLY A 110 7.83 -0.47 -6.56
CA GLY A 110 9.12 -0.57 -5.90
C GLY A 110 9.87 0.76 -5.88
N TYR A 111 10.95 0.78 -5.12
CA TYR A 111 11.81 1.96 -4.91
C TYR A 111 13.24 1.76 -5.43
N THR A 112 13.46 0.72 -6.25
CA THR A 112 14.79 0.34 -6.78
C THR A 112 15.00 0.73 -8.23
N GLY A 113 13.93 1.07 -8.96
CA GLY A 113 13.95 1.28 -10.42
C GLY A 113 13.87 -0.01 -11.25
N GLU A 114 13.93 -1.17 -10.60
CA GLU A 114 13.72 -2.48 -11.23
C GLU A 114 12.24 -2.88 -11.19
N ASP A 115 11.87 -3.93 -11.93
CA ASP A 115 10.58 -4.59 -11.72
C ASP A 115 10.52 -5.23 -10.33
N GLY A 116 9.33 -5.33 -9.76
CA GLY A 116 9.17 -5.83 -8.41
C GLY A 116 7.77 -5.67 -7.85
N PHE A 117 7.61 -6.24 -6.66
CA PHE A 117 6.34 -6.31 -5.96
C PHE A 117 6.53 -5.96 -4.49
N GLU A 118 5.49 -5.39 -3.91
CA GLU A 118 5.33 -5.22 -2.47
C GLU A 118 4.18 -6.10 -1.98
N LEU A 119 4.45 -6.86 -0.91
CA LEU A 119 3.52 -7.78 -0.28
C LEU A 119 3.15 -7.22 1.09
N SER A 120 1.92 -6.71 1.21
CA SER A 120 1.34 -6.46 2.52
C SER A 120 0.76 -7.77 3.03
N ILE A 121 1.25 -8.24 4.17
CA ILE A 121 0.90 -9.53 4.79
C ILE A 121 0.60 -9.34 6.28
N PRO A 122 -0.18 -10.23 6.92
CA PRO A 122 -0.33 -10.19 8.38
C PRO A 122 1.02 -10.29 9.06
N GLU A 123 1.34 -9.36 9.96
CA GLU A 123 2.65 -9.27 10.61
C GLU A 123 3.04 -10.58 11.31
N LYS A 124 2.08 -11.18 12.02
CA LYS A 124 2.23 -12.45 12.74
C LYS A 124 2.63 -13.64 11.86
N ASP A 125 2.46 -13.53 10.55
CA ASP A 125 2.75 -14.59 9.59
C ASP A 125 3.96 -14.26 8.71
N ALA A 126 4.52 -13.05 8.83
CA ALA A 126 5.54 -12.54 7.92
C ALA A 126 6.82 -13.37 7.91
N TYR A 127 7.22 -13.91 9.06
CA TYR A 127 8.42 -14.74 9.20
C TYR A 127 8.31 -16.12 8.52
N LYS A 128 7.11 -16.51 8.08
CA LYS A 128 6.86 -17.80 7.42
C LYS A 128 6.91 -17.72 5.89
N LEU A 129 7.00 -16.51 5.34
CA LEU A 129 7.07 -16.26 3.90
C LEU A 129 8.41 -16.72 3.34
#